data_AF-A0A2N1WEA4-F1
#
_entry.id   AF-A0A2N1WEA4-F1
#
_cell.length_a   1.000
_cell.length_b   1.000
_cell.length_c   1.000
_cell.angle_alpha   90.00
_cell.angle_beta   90.00
_cell.angle_gamma   90.00
#
_symmetry.space_group_name_H-M   'P 1'
#
loop_
_entity.id
_entity.type
_entity.pdbx_description
1 polymer ?
#
loop_
_entity_poly.entity_id
_entity_poly.type
_entity_poly.pdbx_seq_one_letter_code
_entity_poly.pdbx_strand_id
1 'polypeptide(L)'
;MEDEITEPAEHIHSATYRLLELIREFNQREGWGGPGLRSCAHWLNWKVGISLGAAREKLRVAHALEDLPKISAEFRRGTISFSKVRAMTRVATPDTFREP
;
A
#
# COMPACT_ATOMS: atom_id res chain seq x y z
N MET A 1 -23.74 0.44 -16.55
CA MET A 1 -23.71 -0.49 -15.39
C MET A 1 -22.32 -1.07 -15.12
N GLU A 2 -21.61 -1.66 -16.09
CA GLU A 2 -20.22 -2.12 -15.84
C GLU A 2 -19.29 -0.94 -15.50
N ASP A 3 -19.30 0.11 -16.34
CA ASP A 3 -18.48 1.31 -16.14
C ASP A 3 -18.78 2.03 -14.80
N GLU A 4 -20.04 2.00 -14.35
CA GLU A 4 -20.48 2.56 -13.06
C GLU A 4 -19.86 1.83 -11.84
N ILE A 5 -19.31 0.64 -12.04
CA ILE A 5 -18.62 -0.14 -11.01
C ILE A 5 -17.10 -0.04 -11.19
N THR A 6 -16.60 -0.15 -12.43
CA THR A 6 -15.17 -0.21 -12.72
C THR A 6 -14.49 1.14 -12.49
N GLU A 7 -15.10 2.26 -12.91
CA GLU A 7 -14.51 3.58 -12.73
C GLU A 7 -14.32 3.95 -11.24
N PRO A 8 -15.35 3.82 -10.35
CA PRO A 8 -15.13 4.03 -8.92
C PRO A 8 -14.11 3.06 -8.32
N ALA A 9 -14.06 1.82 -8.80
CA ALA A 9 -13.08 0.86 -8.32
C ALA A 9 -11.65 1.31 -8.66
N GLU A 10 -11.38 1.75 -9.89
CA GLU A 10 -10.08 2.30 -10.30
C GLU A 10 -9.67 3.50 -9.44
N HIS A 11 -10.61 4.42 -9.18
CA HIS A 11 -10.38 5.54 -8.27
C HIS A 11 -10.03 5.08 -6.85
N ILE A 12 -10.73 4.08 -6.32
CA ILE A 12 -10.41 3.48 -5.01
C ILE A 12 -9.01 2.87 -5.02
N HIS A 13 -8.62 2.17 -6.09
CA HIS A 13 -7.30 1.58 -6.19
C HIS A 13 -6.19 2.64 -6.23
N SER A 14 -6.35 3.68 -7.05
CA SER A 14 -5.39 4.80 -7.13
C SER A 14 -5.30 5.56 -5.80
N ALA A 15 -6.44 5.84 -5.16
CA ALA A 15 -6.46 6.46 -3.83
C ALA A 15 -5.79 5.57 -2.76
N THR A 16 -5.98 4.25 -2.84
CA THR A 16 -5.31 3.30 -1.95
C THR A 16 -3.80 3.32 -2.18
N TYR A 17 -3.33 3.37 -3.42
CA TYR A 17 -1.90 3.54 -3.72
C TYR A 17 -1.34 4.79 -3.06
N ARG A 18 -2.00 5.94 -3.23
CA ARG A 18 -1.58 7.20 -2.63
C ARG A 18 -1.52 7.13 -1.10
N LEU A 19 -2.49 6.46 -0.49
CA LEU A 19 -2.48 6.22 0.95
C LEU A 19 -1.26 5.38 1.38
N LEU A 20 -0.90 4.34 0.63
CA LEU A 20 0.28 3.53 0.97
C LEU A 20 1.58 4.32 0.84
N GLU A 21 1.72 5.18 -0.16
CA GLU A 21 2.90 6.07 -0.27
C GLU A 21 3.04 6.97 0.97
N LEU A 22 1.94 7.59 1.39
CA LEU A 22 1.92 8.44 2.59
C LEU A 22 2.23 7.65 3.86
N ILE A 23 1.68 6.43 4.00
CA ILE A 23 1.97 5.54 5.12
C ILE A 23 3.46 5.17 5.16
N ARG A 24 4.07 4.86 4.01
CA ARG A 24 5.49 4.53 3.92
C ARG A 24 6.35 5.72 4.34
N GLU A 25 6.12 6.89 3.76
CA GLU A 25 6.84 8.12 4.09
C GLU A 25 6.70 8.48 5.57
N PHE A 26 5.48 8.39 6.11
CA PHE A 26 5.21 8.62 7.53
C PHE A 26 5.92 7.60 8.43
N ASN A 27 5.96 6.32 8.04
CA ASN A 27 6.68 5.29 8.78
C ASN A 27 8.20 5.51 8.74
N GLN A 28 8.77 5.87 7.59
CA GLN A 28 10.20 6.14 7.41
C GLN A 28 10.68 7.35 8.21
N ARG A 29 9.82 8.37 8.35
CA ARG A 29 10.09 9.56 9.19
C ARG A 29 9.82 9.33 10.67
N GLU A 30 9.45 8.11 11.07
CA GLU A 30 9.01 7.79 12.43
C GLU A 30 7.91 8.73 12.95
N GLY A 31 7.06 9.26 12.07
CA GLY A 31 6.04 10.27 12.43
C GLY A 31 4.98 9.76 13.42
N TRP A 32 4.95 8.45 13.66
CA TRP A 32 4.13 7.78 14.67
C TRP A 32 4.73 7.82 16.07
N GLY A 33 5.98 8.28 16.23
CA GLY A 33 6.68 8.38 17.50
C GLY A 33 5.98 9.35 18.45
N GLY A 34 5.32 8.80 19.47
CA GLY A 34 4.65 9.58 20.51
C GLY A 34 4.42 8.73 21.76
N PRO A 35 4.17 9.34 22.93
CA PRO A 35 3.99 8.60 24.18
C PRO A 35 2.93 7.50 24.05
N GLY A 36 3.29 6.27 24.40
CA GLY A 36 2.38 5.11 24.39
C GLY A 36 2.18 4.41 23.03
N LEU A 37 2.74 4.93 21.93
CA LEU A 37 2.66 4.29 20.62
C LEU A 37 3.87 3.40 20.36
N ARG A 38 3.61 2.15 19.98
CA ARG A 38 4.63 1.09 19.86
C ARG A 38 5.11 0.85 18.43
N SER A 39 4.36 1.31 17.43
CA SER A 39 4.70 1.21 16.01
C SER A 39 3.75 2.01 15.13
N CYS A 40 4.13 2.25 13.87
CA CYS A 40 3.25 2.86 12.88
C CYS A 40 1.93 2.08 12.69
N ALA A 41 1.95 0.76 12.83
CA ALA A 41 0.73 -0.06 12.74
C ALA A 41 -0.25 0.24 13.89
N HIS A 42 0.24 0.50 15.09
CA HIS A 42 -0.60 0.94 16.22
C HIS A 42 -1.15 2.34 15.98
N TRP A 43 -0.33 3.26 15.46
CA TRP A 43 -0.79 4.59 15.11
C TRP A 43 -1.92 4.54 14.06
N LEU A 44 -1.77 3.72 13.01
CA LEU A 44 -2.82 3.51 12.00
C LEU A 44 -4.08 2.90 12.61
N ASN A 45 -3.94 1.98 13.55
CA ASN A 45 -5.08 1.40 14.24
C ASN A 45 -5.85 2.44 15.06
N TRP A 46 -5.13 3.28 15.80
CA TRP A 46 -5.73 4.31 16.64
C TRP A 46 -6.28 5.50 15.85
N LYS A 47 -5.45 6.10 14.99
CA LYS A 47 -5.79 7.36 14.29
C LYS A 47 -6.62 7.15 13.03
N VAL A 48 -6.42 6.04 12.32
CA VAL A 48 -7.08 5.78 11.01
C VAL A 48 -8.18 4.72 11.15
N GLY A 49 -8.27 4.01 12.27
CA GLY A 49 -9.33 3.02 12.53
C GLY A 49 -9.16 1.70 11.76
N ILE A 50 -7.94 1.41 11.27
CA ILE A 50 -7.66 0.17 10.54
C ILE A 50 -7.31 -0.95 11.54
N SER A 51 -7.85 -2.16 11.39
CA SER A 51 -7.46 -3.26 12.27
C SER A 51 -5.94 -3.50 12.25
N LEU A 52 -5.36 -3.91 13.38
CA LEU A 52 -3.90 -4.04 13.50
C LEU A 52 -3.28 -4.99 12.45
N GLY A 53 -3.99 -6.07 12.09
CA GLY A 53 -3.57 -6.98 11.03
C GLY A 53 -3.57 -6.31 9.65
N ALA A 54 -4.63 -5.56 9.32
CA ALA A 54 -4.71 -4.83 8.05
C ALA A 54 -3.70 -3.69 7.98
N ALA A 55 -3.40 -3.03 9.10
CA ALA A 55 -2.37 -1.98 9.18
C ALA A 55 -0.96 -2.53 8.90
N ARG A 56 -0.61 -3.67 9.51
CA ARG A 56 0.66 -4.37 9.25
C ARG A 56 0.79 -4.78 7.78
N GLU A 57 -0.28 -5.31 7.20
CA GLU A 57 -0.27 -5.72 5.80
C GLU A 57 -0.12 -4.52 4.86
N LYS A 58 -0.78 -3.39 5.15
CA LYS A 58 -0.61 -2.14 4.39
C LYS A 58 0.83 -1.64 4.47
N LEU A 59 1.44 -1.64 5.66
CA LEU A 59 2.84 -1.26 5.83
C LEU A 59 3.78 -2.18 5.03
N ARG A 60 3.59 -3.50 5.09
CA ARG A 60 4.38 -4.47 4.32
C ARG A 60 4.29 -4.19 2.81
N VAL A 61 3.07 -4.03 2.30
CA VAL A 61 2.84 -3.76 0.87
C VAL A 61 3.44 -2.41 0.48
N ALA A 62 3.26 -1.38 1.31
CA ALA A 62 3.78 -0.04 1.04
C ALA A 62 5.31 -0.05 0.90
N HIS A 63 6.02 -0.74 1.80
CA HIS A 63 7.47 -0.92 1.70
C HIS A 63 7.88 -1.75 0.48
N ALA A 64 7.21 -2.87 0.21
CA ALA A 64 7.55 -3.71 -0.95
C ALA A 64 7.38 -3.00 -2.31
N LEU A 65 6.46 -2.03 -2.41
CA LEU A 65 6.23 -1.27 -3.64
C LEU A 65 7.40 -0.34 -4.03
N GLU A 66 8.31 -0.04 -3.09
CA GLU A 66 9.53 0.73 -3.37
C GLU A 66 10.43 0.00 -4.38
N ASP A 67 10.53 -1.32 -4.26
CA ASP A 67 11.40 -2.15 -5.09
C ASP A 67 10.68 -2.76 -6.31
N LEU A 68 9.40 -2.41 -6.54
CA LEU A 68 8.56 -3.02 -7.58
C LEU A 68 7.95 -1.94 -8.50
N PRO A 69 8.78 -1.23 -9.30
CA PRO A 69 8.34 -0.05 -10.05
C PRO A 69 7.23 -0.33 -11.06
N LYS A 70 7.24 -1.50 -11.73
CA LYS A 70 6.18 -1.89 -12.68
C LYS A 70 4.83 -2.06 -11.97
N ILE A 71 4.79 -2.77 -10.84
CA ILE A 71 3.57 -2.96 -10.04
C ILE A 71 3.12 -1.63 -9.43
N SER A 72 4.06 -0.82 -8.94
CA SER A 72 3.79 0.52 -8.40
C SER A 72 3.12 1.43 -9.42
N ALA A 73 3.59 1.42 -10.67
CA ALA A 73 3.02 2.21 -11.76
C ALA A 73 1.59 1.78 -12.14
N GLU A 74 1.31 0.47 -12.25
CA GLU A 74 -0.04 -0.03 -12.50
C GLU A 74 -0.98 0.32 -11.34
N PHE A 75 -0.54 0.11 -10.09
CA PHE A 75 -1.40 0.37 -8.94
C PHE A 75 -1.71 1.87 -8.79
N ARG A 76 -0.74 2.73 -9.08
CA ARG A 76 -0.93 4.19 -9.13
C ARG A 76 -2.02 4.60 -10.13
N ARG A 77 -2.08 3.94 -11.28
CA ARG A 77 -3.13 4.17 -12.30
C ARG A 77 -4.48 3.56 -11.93
N GLY A 78 -4.55 2.73 -10.88
CA GLY A 78 -5.78 2.06 -10.46
C GLY A 78 -6.14 0.81 -11.26
N THR A 79 -5.29 0.39 -12.21
CA THR A 79 -5.53 -0.75 -13.12
C THR A 79 -5.44 -2.11 -12.44
N ILE A 80 -4.80 -2.18 -11.26
CA ILE A 80 -4.70 -3.38 -10.44
C ILE A 80 -5.14 -3.11 -9.01
N SER A 81 -5.85 -4.08 -8.43
CA SER A 81 -6.41 -3.92 -7.09
C SER A 81 -5.38 -4.11 -5.98
N PHE A 82 -5.64 -3.52 -4.81
CA PHE A 82 -4.82 -3.76 -3.61
C PHE A 82 -4.71 -5.25 -3.29
N SER A 83 -5.77 -6.03 -3.49
CA SER A 83 -5.74 -7.49 -3.28
C SER A 83 -4.75 -8.19 -4.22
N LYS A 84 -4.73 -7.81 -5.50
CA LYS A 84 -3.74 -8.35 -6.47
C LYS A 84 -2.33 -7.92 -6.08
N VAL A 85 -2.11 -6.64 -5.80
CA VAL A 85 -0.80 -6.08 -5.39
C VAL A 85 -0.28 -6.77 -4.12
N ARG A 86 -1.13 -6.96 -3.13
CA ARG A 86 -0.81 -7.62 -1.87
C ARG A 86 -0.35 -9.06 -2.06
N ALA A 87 -0.94 -9.78 -3.03
CA ALA A 87 -0.52 -11.12 -3.41
C ALA A 87 0.81 -11.10 -4.18
N MET A 88 0.93 -10.22 -5.19
CA MET A 88 2.15 -10.10 -6.01
C MET A 88 3.38 -9.74 -5.17
N THR A 89 3.25 -8.82 -4.20
CA THR A 89 4.32 -8.41 -3.28
C THR A 89 4.79 -9.50 -2.31
N ARG A 90 4.16 -10.70 -2.31
CA ARG A 90 4.65 -11.85 -1.52
C ARG A 90 5.65 -12.71 -2.28
N VAL A 91 5.64 -12.63 -3.61
CA VAL A 91 6.42 -13.51 -4.49
C VAL A 91 7.35 -12.73 -5.41
N ALA A 92 7.03 -11.47 -5.71
CA ALA A 92 7.87 -10.62 -6.54
C ALA A 92 9.15 -10.24 -5.78
N THR A 93 10.29 -10.52 -6.38
CA THR A 93 11.60 -10.04 -5.95
C THR A 93 12.03 -8.85 -6.82
N PRO A 94 12.96 -7.99 -6.36
CA PRO A 94 13.51 -6.90 -7.19
C PRO A 94 14.07 -7.40 -8.54
N ASP A 95 14.58 -8.63 -8.58
CA ASP A 95 15.12 -9.29 -9.77
C ASP A 95 14.07 -9.75 -10.80
N THR A 96 12.78 -9.76 -10.43
CA THR A 96 11.70 -10.30 -11.31
C THR A 96 11.46 -9.44 -12.55
N PHE A 97 12.04 -8.23 -12.65
CA PHE A 97 11.81 -7.30 -13.76
C PHE A 97 13.08 -6.62 -14.31
N ARG A 98 14.26 -7.23 -14.14
CA ARG A 98 15.44 -6.82 -14.90
C ARG A 98 15.32 -7.41 -16.31
N GLU A 99 14.94 -6.60 -17.29
CA GLU A 99 15.15 -6.99 -18.70
C GLU A 99 16.67 -7.15 -18.95
N PRO A 100 17.07 -8.07 -19.85
CA PRO A 100 18.46 -8.40 -20.14
C PRO A 100 19.28 -7.21 -20.66
#